data_AF-A0A7S1CR54-F1
#
_entry.id   AF-A0A7S1CR54-F1
#
_cell.length_a   1.000
_cell.length_b   1.000
_cell.length_c   1.000
_cell.angle_alpha   90.00
_cell.angle_beta   90.00
_cell.angle_gamma   90.00
#
_symmetry.space_group_name_H-M   'P 1'
#
loop_
_entity.id
_entity.type
_entity.pdbx_description
1 polymer ?
#
loop_
_entity_poly.entity_id
_entity_poly.type
_entity_poly.pdbx_seq_one_letter_code
_entity_poly.pdbx_strand_id
1 'polypeptide(L)'
;MDRHFRNVRAAGPAHGPAWRPKLPNFGRLHLARRRRRVVFRAGSCVGACLPHTWGEGVKAASVPLAAGALVACALLFEDRDMGFAVGATAMSTILWTLQPMPPFMVGLLYLLVLRLSGVLSFAELFEGAASESNWLVWAGIVVGAALKESKVDRWIAHRLCSHIHSFRGLLFVIHCIGLLLVLGMPSGTARVALLIPIVHACAEGFHATAMQVEALFIGAICSTVVTGTGVVTGLVGNLVVHGLAASDGVDIAWSGWALRMFPVMGVCQMLLLYGVICFKYRDHLGNSAPAHEDDLGAGAADSLLGGGDDDALALHAGFGDGGVRDDAEHGGP
;
A
#
# COMPACT_ATOMS: atom_id res chain seq x y z
N MET A 1 6.73 -61.26 8.20
CA MET A 1 7.85 -60.85 7.33
C MET A 1 8.15 -59.39 7.65
N ASP A 2 8.54 -58.96 8.85
CA ASP A 2 9.63 -59.31 9.77
C ASP A 2 10.95 -59.82 9.17
N ARG A 3 12.03 -59.18 9.62
CA ARG A 3 13.47 -59.36 9.34
C ARG A 3 14.04 -58.58 8.15
N HIS A 4 14.62 -57.41 8.43
CA HIS A 4 16.08 -57.26 8.44
C HIS A 4 16.52 -55.98 9.17
N PHE A 5 17.00 -56.17 10.41
CA PHE A 5 18.11 -55.46 11.10
C PHE A 5 18.29 -53.96 10.82
N ARG A 6 17.98 -53.01 11.71
CA ARG A 6 18.42 -52.81 13.12
C ARG A 6 19.93 -53.05 13.36
N ASN A 7 20.61 -51.92 13.63
CA ASN A 7 21.89 -51.71 14.33
C ASN A 7 23.21 -51.83 13.55
N VAL A 8 23.84 -50.68 13.27
CA VAL A 8 25.14 -50.30 13.88
C VAL A 8 25.19 -48.76 14.01
N ARG A 9 25.07 -48.24 15.25
CA ARG A 9 25.69 -46.96 15.64
C ARG A 9 27.09 -47.30 16.15
N ALA A 10 28.14 -46.70 15.58
CA ALA A 10 29.39 -46.30 16.26
C ALA A 10 30.47 -45.92 15.24
N ALA A 11 30.62 -44.62 14.96
CA ALA A 11 31.92 -44.02 14.60
C ALA A 11 31.81 -42.50 14.78
N GLY A 12 32.52 -41.99 15.80
CA GLY A 12 32.81 -40.55 15.95
C GLY A 12 33.84 -40.07 14.91
N PRO A 13 34.21 -38.78 14.94
CA PRO A 13 34.46 -37.98 13.73
C PRO A 13 35.88 -38.16 13.19
N ALA A 14 35.99 -38.40 11.88
CA ALA A 14 37.24 -38.25 11.14
C ALA A 14 37.27 -36.86 10.48
N HIS A 15 38.22 -36.03 10.90
CA HIS A 15 38.50 -34.71 10.37
C HIS A 15 38.89 -34.77 8.88
N GLY A 16 37.97 -34.39 7.99
CA GLY A 16 38.27 -34.03 6.60
C GLY A 16 38.61 -32.52 6.50
N PRO A 17 39.48 -32.12 5.55
CA PRO A 17 39.99 -30.75 5.49
C PRO A 17 38.86 -29.75 5.20
N ALA A 18 38.75 -28.75 6.07
CA ALA A 18 37.79 -27.66 5.98
C ALA A 18 37.96 -26.89 4.65
N TRP A 19 36.97 -26.99 3.78
CA TRP A 19 36.86 -26.17 2.59
C TRP A 19 36.61 -24.72 3.02
N ARG A 20 37.67 -23.89 2.98
CA ARG A 20 37.58 -22.43 3.15
C ARG A 20 37.68 -21.78 1.77
N PRO A 21 36.64 -21.14 1.25
CA PRO A 21 36.80 -20.33 0.04
C PRO A 21 37.70 -19.13 0.37
N LYS A 22 38.80 -19.00 -0.37
CA LYS A 22 39.67 -17.82 -0.34
C LYS A 22 38.89 -16.63 -0.90
N LEU A 23 38.52 -15.67 -0.04
CA LEU A 23 38.01 -14.37 -0.47
C LEU A 23 39.12 -13.60 -1.20
N PRO A 24 38.88 -13.08 -2.41
CA PRO A 24 39.82 -12.17 -3.06
C PRO A 24 39.93 -10.88 -2.26
N ASN A 25 41.16 -10.43 -2.07
CA ASN A 25 41.50 -9.21 -1.37
C ASN A 25 41.23 -8.01 -2.29
N PHE A 26 40.01 -7.47 -2.28
CA PHE A 26 39.69 -6.25 -3.02
C PHE A 26 40.22 -5.03 -2.26
N GLY A 27 41.36 -4.53 -2.75
CA GLY A 27 41.87 -3.21 -2.42
C GLY A 27 40.78 -2.15 -2.61
N ARG A 28 40.81 -1.15 -1.72
CA ARG A 28 39.84 -0.06 -1.60
C ARG A 28 39.70 0.71 -2.92
N LEU A 29 38.73 0.32 -3.73
CA LEU A 29 38.20 1.15 -4.82
C LEU A 29 37.10 2.03 -4.23
N HIS A 30 37.44 3.29 -3.98
CA HIS A 30 36.49 4.35 -3.65
C HIS A 30 35.59 4.64 -4.86
N LEU A 31 34.57 3.81 -5.06
CA LEU A 31 33.43 4.14 -5.92
C LEU A 31 32.49 5.03 -5.11
N ALA A 32 32.63 6.34 -5.30
CA ALA A 32 31.67 7.34 -4.85
C ALA A 32 30.34 7.17 -5.63
N ARG A 33 29.58 6.12 -5.31
CA ARG A 33 28.21 5.94 -5.79
C ARG A 33 27.34 6.93 -5.02
N ARG A 34 27.21 8.14 -5.57
CA ARG A 34 26.27 9.16 -5.09
C ARG A 34 24.84 8.71 -5.47
N ARG A 35 24.35 7.64 -4.82
CA ARG A 35 22.91 7.33 -4.80
C ARG A 35 22.24 8.51 -4.11
N ARG A 36 21.71 9.46 -4.87
CA ARG A 36 20.69 10.38 -4.35
C ARG A 36 19.50 9.50 -4.03
N ARG A 37 19.45 9.02 -2.79
CA ARG A 37 18.25 8.47 -2.18
C ARG A 37 17.27 9.64 -2.18
N VAL A 38 16.39 9.71 -3.18
CA VAL A 38 15.19 10.54 -3.09
C VAL A 38 14.33 9.86 -2.04
N VAL A 39 14.61 10.16 -0.78
CA VAL A 39 13.73 9.84 0.33
C VAL A 39 12.52 10.73 0.11
N PHE A 40 11.47 10.17 -0.48
CA PHE A 40 10.17 10.82 -0.52
C PHE A 40 9.69 10.91 0.94
N ARG A 41 9.93 12.07 1.55
CA ARG A 41 9.44 12.39 2.89
C ARG A 41 7.94 12.66 2.74
N ALA A 42 7.15 11.58 2.71
CA ALA A 42 5.69 11.59 2.53
C ALA A 42 4.91 12.22 3.71
N GLY A 43 5.40 13.34 4.24
CA GLY A 43 4.76 14.09 5.34
C GLY A 43 4.93 15.60 5.26
N SER A 44 5.54 16.15 4.20
CA SER A 44 5.98 17.56 4.21
C SER A 44 4.98 18.60 3.74
N CYS A 45 3.77 18.26 3.27
CA CYS A 45 2.81 19.30 2.86
C CYS A 45 1.86 19.72 3.99
N VAL A 46 1.59 18.85 4.97
CA VAL A 46 0.81 19.21 6.18
C VAL A 46 1.74 19.53 7.36
N GLY A 47 2.91 18.87 7.43
CA GLY A 47 3.90 19.11 8.50
C GLY A 47 4.74 20.37 8.35
N ALA A 48 4.69 21.09 7.22
CA ALA A 48 5.50 22.28 7.00
C ALA A 48 4.96 23.56 7.65
N CYS A 49 3.69 23.57 8.10
CA CYS A 49 3.06 24.74 8.73
C CYS A 49 2.87 24.62 10.24
N LEU A 50 3.15 23.45 10.84
CA LEU A 50 3.10 23.26 12.29
C LEU A 50 4.53 23.13 12.82
N PRO A 51 4.95 23.95 13.80
CA PRO A 51 6.26 23.78 14.41
C PRO A 51 6.37 22.35 14.95
N HIS A 52 7.51 21.69 14.74
CA HIS A 52 7.73 20.28 15.10
C HIS A 52 7.45 19.98 16.61
N THR A 53 7.43 21.02 17.44
CA THR A 53 7.09 21.01 18.86
C THR A 53 5.59 20.95 19.17
N TRP A 54 4.72 21.39 18.25
CA TRP A 54 3.26 21.33 18.40
C TRP A 54 2.76 19.90 18.28
N GLY A 55 3.36 19.10 17.40
CA GLY A 55 3.02 17.69 17.26
C GLY A 55 3.28 16.88 18.54
N GLU A 56 4.41 17.11 19.21
CA GLU A 56 4.76 16.40 20.44
C GLU A 56 3.91 16.86 21.63
N GLY A 57 3.66 18.17 21.77
CA GLY A 57 2.79 18.70 22.82
C GLY A 57 1.34 18.23 22.69
N VAL A 58 0.79 18.20 21.48
CA VAL A 58 -0.57 17.73 21.20
C VAL A 58 -0.70 16.22 21.46
N LYS A 59 0.30 15.43 21.05
CA LYS A 59 0.35 13.99 21.37
C LYS A 59 0.43 13.75 22.88
N ALA A 60 1.29 14.48 23.59
CA ALA A 60 1.43 14.34 25.03
C ALA A 60 0.14 14.71 25.78
N ALA A 61 -0.56 15.77 25.35
CA ALA A 61 -1.83 16.20 25.94
C ALA A 61 -3.01 15.26 25.59
N SER A 62 -2.93 14.50 24.50
CA SER A 62 -4.02 13.60 24.09
C SER A 62 -4.28 12.45 25.06
N VAL A 63 -3.24 11.94 25.73
CA VAL A 63 -3.35 10.83 26.69
C VAL A 63 -4.15 11.23 27.95
N PRO A 64 -3.79 12.32 28.68
CA PRO A 64 -4.59 12.76 29.82
C PRO A 64 -5.98 13.23 29.41
N LEU A 65 -6.15 13.82 28.21
CA LEU A 65 -7.47 14.18 27.68
C LEU A 65 -8.35 12.94 27.45
N ALA A 66 -7.81 11.89 26.85
CA ALA A 66 -8.52 10.64 26.60
C ALA A 66 -8.88 9.91 27.90
N ALA A 67 -7.96 9.89 28.88
CA ALA A 67 -8.23 9.36 30.21
C ALA A 67 -9.30 10.18 30.94
N GLY A 68 -9.23 11.51 30.84
CA GLY A 68 -10.24 12.43 31.38
C GLY A 68 -11.61 12.20 30.77
N ALA A 69 -11.70 12.00 29.46
CA ALA A 69 -12.96 11.68 28.77
C ALA A 69 -13.56 10.35 29.24
N LEU A 70 -12.73 9.31 29.39
CA LEU A 70 -13.17 8.01 29.92
C LEU A 70 -13.76 8.16 31.32
N VAL A 71 -13.03 8.82 32.23
CA VAL A 71 -13.46 9.00 33.62
C VAL A 71 -14.70 9.88 33.70
N ALA A 72 -14.74 10.99 32.95
CA ALA A 72 -15.88 11.88 32.93
C ALA A 72 -17.17 11.16 32.48
N CYS A 73 -17.12 10.40 31.39
CA CYS A 73 -18.28 9.62 30.94
C CYS A 73 -18.65 8.51 31.93
N ALA A 74 -17.68 7.81 32.51
CA ALA A 74 -17.95 6.77 33.51
C ALA A 74 -18.62 7.31 34.78
N LEU A 75 -18.44 8.59 35.11
CA LEU A 75 -19.07 9.25 36.25
C LEU A 75 -20.36 10.01 35.90
N LEU A 76 -20.53 10.41 34.64
CA LEU A 76 -21.67 11.22 34.18
C LEU A 76 -22.93 10.39 33.98
N PHE A 77 -22.80 9.12 33.60
CA PHE A 77 -23.94 8.24 33.37
C PHE A 77 -24.27 7.43 34.63
N GLU A 78 -25.57 7.35 34.96
CA GLU A 78 -26.05 6.54 36.08
C GLU A 78 -25.85 5.04 35.82
N ASP A 79 -26.05 4.61 34.57
CA ASP A 79 -25.73 3.28 34.12
C ASP A 79 -24.21 3.14 33.92
N ARG A 80 -23.60 2.29 34.75
CA ARG A 80 -22.16 2.04 34.76
C ARG A 80 -21.67 1.50 33.41
N ASP A 81 -22.41 0.58 32.80
CA ASP A 81 -21.98 -0.08 31.57
C ASP A 81 -22.05 0.91 30.39
N MET A 82 -23.10 1.73 30.35
CA MET A 82 -23.23 2.83 29.39
C MET A 82 -22.10 3.85 29.56
N GLY A 83 -21.78 4.24 30.81
CA GLY A 83 -20.71 5.18 31.11
C GLY A 83 -19.34 4.73 30.62
N PHE A 84 -18.99 3.46 30.85
CA PHE A 84 -17.74 2.89 30.36
C PHE A 84 -17.74 2.68 28.84
N ALA A 85 -18.86 2.27 28.23
CA ALA A 85 -18.96 2.10 26.78
C ALA A 85 -18.75 3.43 26.03
N VAL A 86 -19.44 4.48 26.45
CA VAL A 86 -19.32 5.82 25.86
C VAL A 86 -17.94 6.40 26.16
N GLY A 87 -17.45 6.28 27.39
CA GLY A 87 -16.14 6.77 27.79
C GLY A 87 -14.99 6.11 27.05
N ALA A 88 -15.04 4.79 26.87
CA ALA A 88 -14.04 4.05 26.10
C ALA A 88 -14.05 4.48 24.62
N THR A 89 -15.23 4.75 24.07
CA THR A 89 -15.40 5.21 22.68
C THR A 89 -14.87 6.65 22.50
N ALA A 90 -15.13 7.54 23.46
CA ALA A 90 -14.57 8.88 23.45
C ALA A 90 -13.04 8.85 23.57
N MET A 91 -12.51 8.03 24.48
CA MET A 91 -11.07 7.81 24.67
C MET A 91 -10.41 7.31 23.37
N SER A 92 -10.93 6.24 22.75
CA SER A 92 -10.36 5.69 21.53
C SER A 92 -10.42 6.68 20.36
N THR A 93 -11.51 7.44 20.24
CA THR A 93 -11.66 8.50 19.22
C THR A 93 -10.60 9.59 19.37
N ILE A 94 -10.35 10.07 20.59
CA ILE A 94 -9.30 11.07 20.86
C ILE A 94 -7.92 10.50 20.50
N LEU A 95 -7.61 9.29 20.94
CA LEU A 95 -6.31 8.66 20.71
C LEU A 95 -6.08 8.31 19.23
N TRP A 96 -7.10 7.83 18.50
CA TRP A 96 -6.97 7.58 17.06
C TRP A 96 -6.83 8.84 16.22
N THR A 97 -7.45 9.95 16.67
CA THR A 97 -7.37 11.23 15.97
C THR A 97 -6.01 11.91 16.19
N LEU A 98 -5.54 11.94 17.43
CA LEU A 98 -4.30 12.64 17.81
C LEU A 98 -3.05 11.78 17.68
N GLN A 99 -3.22 10.46 17.46
CA GLN A 99 -2.16 9.48 17.19
C GLN A 99 -0.90 9.62 18.07
N PRO A 100 -1.03 9.64 19.42
CA PRO A 100 0.14 9.62 20.31
C PRO A 100 0.86 8.26 20.29
N MET A 101 0.19 7.21 19.83
CA MET A 101 0.67 5.84 19.74
C MET A 101 0.11 5.15 18.49
N PRO A 102 0.68 4.01 18.07
CA PRO A 102 0.16 3.24 16.94
C PRO A 102 -1.33 2.88 17.07
N PRO A 103 -2.14 2.95 15.99
CA PRO A 103 -3.59 2.69 16.04
C PRO A 103 -3.98 1.32 16.61
N PHE A 104 -3.16 0.29 16.40
CA PHE A 104 -3.43 -1.04 16.95
C PHE A 104 -3.35 -1.06 18.49
N MET A 105 -2.46 -0.25 19.09
CA MET A 105 -2.34 -0.16 20.55
C MET A 105 -3.57 0.50 21.16
N VAL A 106 -4.12 1.52 20.50
CA VAL A 106 -5.37 2.16 20.90
C VAL A 106 -6.54 1.16 20.84
N GLY A 107 -6.59 0.32 19.80
CA GLY A 107 -7.59 -0.75 19.70
C GLY A 107 -7.48 -1.78 20.84
N LEU A 108 -6.27 -2.22 21.18
CA LEU A 108 -6.04 -3.12 22.32
C LEU A 108 -6.43 -2.48 23.65
N LEU A 109 -6.12 -1.19 23.84
CA LEU A 109 -6.50 -0.43 25.03
C LEU A 109 -8.02 -0.31 25.15
N TYR A 110 -8.72 -0.04 24.04
CA TYR A 110 -10.17 0.01 24.00
C TYR A 110 -10.81 -1.33 24.44
N LEU A 111 -10.36 -2.45 23.86
CA LEU A 111 -10.82 -3.78 24.24
C LEU A 111 -10.53 -4.09 25.73
N LEU A 112 -9.35 -3.69 26.22
CA LEU A 112 -8.97 -3.86 27.62
C LEU A 112 -9.88 -3.08 28.57
N VAL A 113 -10.20 -1.82 28.26
CA VAL A 113 -11.10 -0.99 29.08
C VAL A 113 -12.50 -1.60 29.13
N LEU A 114 -13.05 -2.06 28.00
CA LEU A 114 -14.36 -2.73 27.96
C LEU A 114 -14.36 -4.03 28.77
N ARG A 115 -13.26 -4.80 28.71
CA ARG A 115 -13.16 -6.05 29.49
C ARG A 115 -13.09 -5.79 30.99
N LEU A 116 -12.25 -4.84 31.41
CA LEU A 116 -11.99 -4.54 32.83
C LEU A 116 -13.18 -3.84 33.50
N SER A 117 -13.93 -3.04 32.74
CA SER A 117 -15.17 -2.42 33.25
C SER A 117 -16.29 -3.46 33.46
N GLY A 118 -16.26 -4.55 32.71
CA GLY A 118 -17.28 -5.60 32.74
C GLY A 118 -18.38 -5.42 31.68
N VAL A 119 -18.26 -4.41 30.82
CA VAL A 119 -19.21 -4.12 29.72
C VAL A 119 -19.31 -5.29 28.75
N LEU A 120 -18.18 -5.93 28.44
CA LEU A 120 -18.12 -7.10 27.57
C LEU A 120 -17.35 -8.24 28.24
N SER A 121 -17.85 -9.46 28.05
CA SER A 121 -17.17 -10.71 28.36
C SER A 121 -16.04 -10.99 27.35
N PHE A 122 -15.19 -11.96 27.68
CA PHE A 122 -14.12 -12.37 26.77
C PHE A 122 -14.68 -12.98 25.47
N ALA A 123 -15.83 -13.67 25.52
CA ALA A 123 -16.45 -14.24 24.33
C ALA A 123 -16.94 -13.13 23.39
N GLU A 124 -17.67 -12.15 23.92
CA GLU A 124 -18.25 -11.04 23.14
C GLU A 124 -17.16 -10.15 22.49
N LEU A 125 -16.01 -9.96 23.16
CA LEU A 125 -14.89 -9.18 22.59
C LEU A 125 -14.31 -9.78 21.31
N PHE A 126 -14.34 -11.11 21.17
CA PHE A 126 -13.75 -11.82 20.03
C PHE A 126 -14.78 -12.38 19.06
N GLU A 127 -16.07 -12.22 19.34
CA GLU A 127 -17.15 -12.68 18.47
C GLU A 127 -17.05 -12.05 17.07
N GLY A 128 -16.77 -10.74 17.00
CA GLY A 128 -16.55 -10.04 15.73
C GLY A 128 -15.34 -10.55 14.94
N ALA A 129 -14.30 -11.07 15.61
CA ALA A 129 -13.13 -11.64 14.96
C ALA A 129 -13.44 -12.99 14.27
N ALA A 130 -14.45 -13.72 14.76
CA ALA A 130 -14.92 -14.97 14.16
C ALA A 130 -16.00 -14.76 13.08
N SER A 131 -16.46 -13.53 12.88
CA SER A 131 -17.52 -13.23 11.91
C SER A 131 -17.15 -13.58 10.47
N GLU A 132 -18.14 -13.97 9.66
CA GLU A 132 -17.97 -14.24 8.23
C GLU A 132 -17.38 -13.04 7.47
N SER A 133 -17.76 -11.83 7.90
CA SER A 133 -17.22 -10.57 7.38
C SER A 133 -15.69 -10.50 7.52
N ASN A 134 -15.13 -10.97 8.63
CA ASN A 134 -13.69 -10.97 8.86
C ASN A 134 -12.95 -11.93 7.91
N TRP A 135 -13.53 -13.11 7.65
CA TRP A 135 -12.98 -14.06 6.68
C TRP A 135 -12.93 -13.50 5.27
N LEU A 136 -13.94 -12.70 4.88
CA LEU A 136 -13.95 -11.98 3.61
C LEU A 136 -12.79 -10.97 3.51
N VAL A 137 -12.42 -10.33 4.63
CA VAL A 137 -11.24 -9.44 4.68
C VAL A 137 -9.96 -10.21 4.41
N TRP A 138 -9.75 -11.32 5.13
CA TRP A 138 -8.57 -12.17 4.96
C TRP A 138 -8.44 -12.67 3.53
N ALA A 139 -9.53 -13.19 2.95
CA ALA A 139 -9.57 -13.63 1.56
C ALA A 139 -9.23 -12.48 0.60
N GLY A 140 -9.82 -11.30 0.81
CA GLY A 140 -9.52 -10.11 0.01
C GLY A 140 -8.04 -9.71 0.08
N ILE A 141 -7.43 -9.75 1.27
CA ILE A 141 -6.01 -9.38 1.46
C ILE A 141 -5.12 -10.36 0.71
N VAL A 142 -5.41 -11.67 0.78
CA VAL A 142 -4.66 -12.71 0.07
C VAL A 142 -4.79 -12.55 -1.44
N VAL A 143 -6.01 -12.30 -1.96
CA VAL A 143 -6.23 -12.04 -3.39
C VAL A 143 -5.47 -10.77 -3.82
N GLY A 144 -5.55 -9.69 -3.04
CA GLY A 144 -4.81 -8.46 -3.31
C GLY A 144 -3.30 -8.66 -3.32
N ALA A 145 -2.77 -9.50 -2.43
CA ALA A 145 -1.35 -9.87 -2.40
C ALA A 145 -0.96 -10.71 -3.63
N ALA A 146 -1.79 -11.68 -4.04
CA ALA A 146 -1.56 -12.49 -5.22
C ALA A 146 -1.59 -11.67 -6.51
N LEU A 147 -2.53 -10.72 -6.64
CA LEU A 147 -2.59 -9.79 -7.77
C LEU A 147 -1.35 -8.90 -7.87
N LYS A 148 -0.84 -8.44 -6.73
CA LYS A 148 0.39 -7.65 -6.65
C LYS A 148 1.62 -8.48 -7.03
N GLU A 149 1.74 -9.71 -6.52
CA GLU A 149 2.90 -10.57 -6.79
C GLU A 149 2.92 -11.06 -8.25
N SER A 150 1.74 -11.33 -8.83
CA SER A 150 1.60 -11.74 -10.23
C SER A 150 1.80 -10.59 -11.24
N LYS A 151 2.01 -9.34 -10.77
CA LYS A 151 2.20 -8.13 -11.59
C LYS A 151 1.05 -7.86 -12.57
N VAL A 152 -0.12 -8.47 -12.36
CA VAL A 152 -1.32 -8.30 -13.20
C VAL A 152 -1.82 -6.87 -13.11
N ASP A 153 -1.77 -6.27 -11.92
CA ASP A 153 -2.03 -4.86 -11.67
C ASP A 153 -1.17 -3.93 -12.55
N ARG A 154 0.13 -4.21 -12.67
CA ARG A 154 1.07 -3.45 -13.51
C ARG A 154 0.82 -3.67 -15.00
N TRP A 155 0.54 -4.90 -15.40
CA TRP A 155 0.24 -5.24 -16.79
C TRP A 155 -1.00 -4.49 -17.29
N ILE A 156 -2.08 -4.47 -16.49
CA ILE A 156 -3.31 -3.76 -16.85
C ILE A 156 -3.06 -2.26 -16.94
N ALA A 157 -2.34 -1.68 -15.97
CA ALA A 157 -2.00 -0.26 -15.97
C ALA A 157 -1.19 0.14 -17.21
N HIS A 158 -0.17 -0.66 -17.55
CA HIS A 158 0.69 -0.40 -18.70
C HIS A 158 -0.09 -0.44 -20.03
N ARG A 159 -0.93 -1.47 -20.21
CA ARG A 159 -1.74 -1.64 -21.43
C ARG A 159 -2.75 -0.51 -21.64
N LEU A 160 -3.30 0.03 -20.56
CA LEU A 160 -4.27 1.11 -20.59
C LEU A 160 -3.61 2.47 -20.85
N CYS A 161 -2.40 2.71 -20.32
CA CYS A 161 -1.69 3.97 -20.54
C CYS A 161 -1.05 4.09 -21.93
N SER A 162 -0.73 2.97 -22.60
CA SER A 162 -0.02 2.97 -23.89
C SER A 162 -0.81 3.53 -25.08
N HIS A 163 -2.11 3.78 -24.93
CA HIS A 163 -2.99 4.23 -26.02
C HIS A 163 -3.48 5.69 -25.84
N ILE A 164 -2.81 6.47 -24.99
CA ILE A 164 -3.32 7.76 -24.53
C ILE A 164 -2.53 8.92 -25.12
N HIS A 165 -3.24 9.79 -25.83
CA HIS A 165 -2.66 10.93 -26.54
C HIS A 165 -3.03 12.30 -25.95
N SER A 166 -3.81 12.34 -24.85
CA SER A 166 -4.18 13.60 -24.19
C SER A 166 -4.09 13.50 -22.67
N PHE A 167 -3.75 14.61 -22.02
CA PHE A 167 -3.64 14.66 -20.57
C PHE A 167 -4.99 14.37 -19.87
N ARG A 168 -6.11 14.85 -20.44
CA ARG A 168 -7.46 14.49 -19.94
C ARG A 168 -7.72 12.98 -20.04
N GLY A 169 -7.32 12.37 -21.15
CA GLY A 169 -7.39 10.92 -21.33
C GLY A 169 -6.53 10.18 -20.31
N LEU A 170 -5.33 10.68 -20.01
CA LEU A 170 -4.45 10.08 -19.01
C LEU A 170 -5.10 10.14 -17.62
N LEU A 171 -5.62 11.30 -17.24
CA LEU A 171 -6.33 11.47 -15.98
C LEU A 171 -7.52 10.51 -15.88
N PHE A 172 -8.29 10.36 -16.95
CA PHE A 172 -9.41 9.42 -17.01
C PHE A 172 -8.95 7.97 -16.83
N VAL A 173 -7.89 7.55 -17.54
CA VAL A 173 -7.32 6.21 -17.41
C VAL A 173 -6.85 5.92 -15.98
N ILE A 174 -6.17 6.88 -15.34
CA ILE A 174 -5.77 6.74 -13.93
C ILE A 174 -7.00 6.51 -13.03
N HIS A 175 -8.11 7.19 -13.29
CA HIS A 175 -9.36 6.95 -12.55
C HIS A 175 -9.93 5.55 -12.80
N CYS A 176 -9.91 5.08 -14.06
CA CYS A 176 -10.35 3.73 -14.40
C CYS A 176 -9.47 2.65 -13.76
N ILE A 177 -8.15 2.83 -13.75
CA ILE A 177 -7.22 1.91 -13.07
C ILE A 177 -7.52 1.91 -11.57
N GLY A 178 -7.71 3.09 -10.96
CA GLY A 178 -8.07 3.20 -9.54
C GLY A 178 -9.36 2.45 -9.19
N LEU A 179 -10.40 2.61 -10.01
CA LEU A 179 -11.67 1.90 -9.85
C LEU A 179 -11.51 0.38 -10.02
N LEU A 180 -10.73 -0.05 -11.01
CA LEU A 180 -10.47 -1.47 -11.24
C LEU A 180 -9.72 -2.11 -10.06
N LEU A 181 -8.74 -1.39 -9.51
CA LEU A 181 -8.01 -1.83 -8.33
C LEU A 181 -8.91 -2.01 -7.11
N VAL A 182 -9.98 -1.23 -6.96
CA VAL A 182 -10.97 -1.40 -5.87
C VAL A 182 -11.62 -2.79 -5.90
N LEU A 183 -11.85 -3.35 -7.08
CA LEU A 183 -12.46 -4.68 -7.22
C LEU A 183 -11.53 -5.81 -6.79
N GLY A 184 -10.23 -5.68 -7.09
CA GLY A 184 -9.24 -6.72 -6.83
C GLY A 184 -8.50 -6.60 -5.51
N MET A 185 -8.33 -5.38 -4.99
CA MET A 185 -7.42 -5.10 -3.88
C MET A 185 -8.15 -4.36 -2.74
N PRO A 186 -8.35 -4.98 -1.57
CA PRO A 186 -9.12 -4.37 -0.48
C PRO A 186 -8.39 -3.18 0.15
N SER A 187 -7.06 -3.23 0.21
CA SER A 187 -6.26 -2.21 0.90
C SER A 187 -6.17 -0.92 0.09
N GLY A 188 -6.76 0.17 0.61
CA GLY A 188 -6.67 1.49 0.00
C GLY A 188 -5.24 2.03 -0.07
N THR A 189 -4.47 1.86 1.00
CA THR A 189 -3.07 2.29 1.05
C THR A 189 -2.19 1.54 0.05
N ALA A 190 -2.44 0.25 -0.14
CA ALA A 190 -1.70 -0.55 -1.12
C ALA A 190 -2.05 -0.14 -2.57
N ARG A 191 -3.32 0.15 -2.86
CA ARG A 191 -3.75 0.67 -4.17
C ARG A 191 -3.09 2.02 -4.50
N VAL A 192 -3.05 2.94 -3.54
CA VAL A 192 -2.36 4.22 -3.72
C VAL A 192 -0.85 4.02 -3.93
N ALA A 193 -0.21 3.17 -3.12
CA ALA A 193 1.22 2.89 -3.26
C ALA A 193 1.59 2.30 -4.63
N LEU A 194 0.68 1.53 -5.24
CA LEU A 194 0.84 1.02 -6.61
C LEU A 194 0.66 2.09 -7.68
N LEU A 195 -0.28 3.01 -7.50
CA LEU A 195 -0.54 4.08 -8.46
C LEU A 195 0.54 5.17 -8.46
N ILE A 196 1.21 5.43 -7.33
CA ILE A 196 2.25 6.47 -7.23
C ILE A 196 3.33 6.35 -8.32
N PRO A 197 4.02 5.21 -8.50
CA PRO A 197 5.04 5.09 -9.54
C PRO A 197 4.47 5.19 -10.96
N ILE A 198 3.25 4.70 -11.20
CA ILE A 198 2.59 4.80 -12.50
C ILE A 198 2.30 6.27 -12.84
N VAL A 199 1.73 7.01 -11.89
CA VAL A 199 1.46 8.45 -12.03
C VAL A 199 2.75 9.21 -12.29
N HIS A 200 3.84 8.87 -11.60
CA HIS A 200 5.13 9.51 -11.80
C HIS A 200 5.68 9.29 -13.21
N ALA A 201 5.72 8.04 -13.67
CA ALA A 201 6.22 7.70 -15.01
C ALA A 201 5.38 8.35 -16.12
N CYS A 202 4.05 8.34 -15.98
CA CYS A 202 3.17 9.00 -16.94
C CYS A 202 3.33 10.53 -16.91
N ALA A 203 3.51 11.12 -15.73
CA ALA A 203 3.77 12.55 -15.60
C ALA A 203 5.08 12.96 -16.31
N GLU A 204 6.13 12.16 -16.17
CA GLU A 204 7.41 12.39 -16.87
C GLU A 204 7.25 12.30 -18.39
N GLY A 205 6.60 11.25 -18.89
CA GLY A 205 6.39 11.06 -20.33
C GLY A 205 5.47 12.10 -21.00
N PHE A 206 4.58 12.74 -20.23
CA PHE A 206 3.75 13.86 -20.69
C PHE A 206 4.39 15.24 -20.43
N HIS A 207 5.62 15.29 -19.88
CA HIS A 207 6.25 16.52 -19.37
C HIS A 207 5.27 17.38 -18.56
N ALA A 208 4.54 16.73 -17.65
CA ALA A 208 3.46 17.33 -16.91
C ALA A 208 3.98 18.50 -16.04
N THR A 209 3.25 19.61 -16.07
CA THR A 209 3.45 20.72 -15.14
C THR A 209 3.17 20.28 -13.70
N ALA A 210 3.69 20.99 -12.70
CA ALA A 210 3.44 20.66 -11.29
C ALA A 210 1.94 20.53 -10.95
N MET A 211 1.11 21.38 -11.57
CA MET A 211 -0.35 21.38 -11.39
C MET A 211 -1.02 20.15 -12.02
N GLN A 212 -0.51 19.69 -13.15
CA GLN A 212 -0.95 18.45 -13.80
C GLN A 212 -0.54 17.22 -12.98
N VAL A 213 0.69 17.20 -12.46
CA VAL A 213 1.15 16.13 -11.56
C VAL A 213 0.25 16.05 -10.31
N GLU A 214 -0.08 17.20 -9.71
CA GLU A 214 -1.03 17.26 -8.59
C GLU A 214 -2.40 16.67 -8.96
N ALA A 215 -2.94 17.03 -10.13
CA ALA A 215 -4.21 16.49 -10.62
C ALA A 215 -4.19 14.97 -10.79
N LEU A 216 -3.08 14.39 -11.29
CA LEU A 216 -2.92 12.93 -11.40
C LEU A 216 -2.87 12.25 -10.04
N PHE A 217 -2.14 12.81 -9.07
CA PHE A 217 -2.05 12.25 -7.72
C PHE A 217 -3.39 12.32 -6.99
N ILE A 218 -4.08 13.46 -7.03
CA ILE A 218 -5.42 13.59 -6.44
C ILE A 218 -6.38 12.62 -7.13
N GLY A 219 -6.32 12.51 -8.46
CA GLY A 219 -7.12 11.55 -9.23
C GLY A 219 -6.87 10.10 -8.80
N ALA A 220 -5.61 9.69 -8.64
CA ALA A 220 -5.25 8.35 -8.18
C ALA A 220 -5.77 8.04 -6.76
N ILE A 221 -5.67 9.00 -5.84
CA ILE A 221 -6.16 8.84 -4.46
C ILE A 221 -7.69 8.78 -4.44
N CYS A 222 -8.35 9.74 -5.08
CA CYS A 222 -9.81 9.83 -5.10
C CYS A 222 -10.44 8.62 -5.80
N SER A 223 -9.90 8.18 -6.93
CA SER A 223 -10.42 7.05 -7.69
C SER A 223 -10.26 5.69 -7.01
N THR A 224 -9.43 5.57 -5.96
CA THR A 224 -9.22 4.33 -5.22
C THR A 224 -9.88 4.36 -3.84
N VAL A 225 -9.62 5.41 -3.07
CA VAL A 225 -10.05 5.49 -1.67
C VAL A 225 -11.54 5.83 -1.59
N VAL A 226 -11.98 6.82 -2.36
CA VAL A 226 -13.34 7.36 -2.25
C VAL A 226 -14.36 6.43 -2.92
N THR A 227 -13.99 5.82 -4.05
CA THR A 227 -14.81 4.81 -4.75
C THR A 227 -14.81 3.45 -4.05
N GLY A 228 -13.96 3.27 -3.03
CA GLY A 228 -13.87 2.05 -2.21
C GLY A 228 -15.18 1.69 -1.52
N THR A 229 -16.08 2.65 -1.32
CA THR A 229 -17.45 2.47 -0.81
C THR A 229 -18.33 1.62 -1.74
N GLY A 230 -18.01 1.54 -3.03
CA GLY A 230 -18.75 0.75 -4.03
C GLY A 230 -18.61 -0.77 -3.89
N VAL A 231 -17.61 -1.26 -3.16
CA VAL A 231 -17.31 -2.69 -3.01
C VAL A 231 -17.15 -3.02 -1.53
N VAL A 232 -17.76 -4.10 -1.04
CA VAL A 232 -17.73 -4.48 0.40
C VAL A 232 -16.30 -4.50 0.95
N THR A 233 -15.37 -5.08 0.21
CA THR A 233 -13.96 -5.22 0.61
C THR A 233 -13.12 -3.96 0.35
N GLY A 234 -13.67 -2.96 -0.35
CA GLY A 234 -12.95 -1.77 -0.80
C GLY A 234 -12.71 -0.72 0.27
N LEU A 235 -13.37 -0.80 1.43
CA LEU A 235 -13.16 0.13 2.55
C LEU A 235 -13.47 -0.57 3.88
N VAL A 236 -12.64 -0.33 4.90
CA VAL A 236 -12.83 -0.93 6.25
C VAL A 236 -14.20 -0.60 6.83
N GLY A 237 -14.71 0.61 6.61
CA GLY A 237 -16.05 1.01 7.06
C GLY A 237 -17.18 0.16 6.48
N ASN A 238 -17.05 -0.32 5.24
CA ASN A 238 -18.07 -1.18 4.62
C ASN A 238 -18.18 -2.53 5.34
N LEU A 239 -17.07 -3.06 5.82
CA LEU A 239 -17.01 -4.33 6.54
C LEU A 239 -17.64 -4.21 7.93
N VAL A 240 -17.50 -3.05 8.58
CA VAL A 240 -18.20 -2.76 9.84
C VAL A 240 -19.72 -2.76 9.62
N VAL A 241 -20.19 -2.06 8.57
CA VAL A 241 -21.62 -2.04 8.21
C VAL A 241 -22.13 -3.44 7.87
N HIS A 242 -21.36 -4.20 7.09
CA HIS A 242 -21.69 -5.58 6.73
C HIS A 242 -21.79 -6.49 7.97
N GLY A 243 -20.84 -6.37 8.90
CA GLY A 243 -20.84 -7.13 10.15
C GLY A 243 -22.02 -6.79 11.07
N LEU A 244 -22.36 -5.51 11.19
CA LEU A 244 -23.53 -5.05 11.96
C LEU A 244 -24.85 -5.51 11.33
N ALA A 245 -24.97 -5.46 10.00
CA ALA A 245 -26.14 -5.99 9.32
C ALA A 245 -26.31 -7.49 9.60
N ALA A 246 -25.21 -8.25 9.56
CA ALA A 246 -25.24 -9.68 9.87
C ALA A 246 -25.65 -9.98 11.32
N SER A 247 -25.23 -9.16 12.30
CA SER A 247 -25.67 -9.32 13.70
C SER A 247 -27.17 -9.05 13.89
N ASP A 248 -27.78 -8.24 13.03
CA ASP A 248 -29.22 -7.97 13.02
C ASP A 248 -30.01 -8.98 12.15
N GLY A 249 -29.36 -10.05 11.68
CA GLY A 249 -29.98 -11.08 10.84
C GLY A 249 -30.13 -10.70 9.36
N VAL A 250 -29.49 -9.62 8.92
CA VAL A 250 -29.48 -9.16 7.54
C VAL A 250 -28.18 -9.61 6.86
N ASP A 251 -28.25 -10.72 6.11
CA ASP A 251 -27.13 -11.18 5.29
C ASP A 251 -27.03 -10.39 3.97
N ILE A 252 -25.90 -9.73 3.75
CA ILE A 252 -25.65 -8.93 2.55
C ILE A 252 -24.57 -9.60 1.70
N ALA A 253 -24.98 -10.44 0.76
CA ALA A 253 -24.05 -11.03 -0.20
C ALA A 253 -23.17 -9.98 -0.89
N TRP A 254 -21.88 -10.29 -1.09
CA TRP A 254 -20.91 -9.41 -1.75
C TRP A 254 -21.43 -8.88 -3.10
N SER A 255 -22.02 -9.76 -3.91
CA SER A 255 -22.61 -9.41 -5.21
C SER A 255 -23.83 -8.51 -5.06
N GLY A 256 -24.65 -8.73 -4.04
CA GLY A 256 -25.81 -7.90 -3.72
C GLY A 256 -25.40 -6.47 -3.32
N TRP A 257 -24.32 -6.32 -2.55
CA TRP A 257 -23.74 -5.01 -2.27
C TRP A 257 -23.18 -4.37 -3.54
N ALA A 258 -22.34 -5.11 -4.29
CA ALA A 258 -21.72 -4.59 -5.49
C ALA A 258 -22.77 -4.12 -6.50
N LEU A 259 -23.85 -4.89 -6.75
CA LEU A 259 -24.90 -4.48 -7.68
C LEU A 259 -25.64 -3.20 -7.26
N ARG A 260 -25.78 -2.93 -5.96
CA ARG A 260 -26.48 -1.74 -5.45
C ARG A 260 -25.56 -0.53 -5.31
N MET A 261 -24.34 -0.75 -4.82
CA MET A 261 -23.41 0.31 -4.45
C MET A 261 -22.39 0.60 -5.54
N PHE A 262 -21.91 -0.40 -6.30
CA PHE A 262 -20.87 -0.18 -7.31
C PHE A 262 -21.30 0.76 -8.45
N PRO A 263 -22.54 0.71 -9.00
CA PRO A 263 -22.94 1.67 -10.03
C PRO A 263 -22.88 3.12 -9.55
N VAL A 264 -23.36 3.38 -8.33
CA VAL A 264 -23.45 4.75 -7.80
C VAL A 264 -22.13 5.19 -7.15
N MET A 265 -21.66 4.44 -6.17
CA MET A 265 -20.49 4.78 -5.36
C MET A 265 -19.16 4.36 -6.01
N GLY A 266 -19.19 3.41 -6.94
CA GLY A 266 -18.03 3.09 -7.77
C GLY A 266 -17.98 3.99 -9.01
N VAL A 267 -18.91 3.76 -9.95
CA VAL A 267 -18.87 4.38 -11.29
C VAL A 267 -19.31 5.84 -11.27
N CYS A 268 -20.52 6.17 -10.81
CA CYS A 268 -20.99 7.56 -10.84
C CYS A 268 -20.10 8.48 -9.98
N GLN A 269 -19.67 8.01 -8.82
CA GLN A 269 -18.77 8.77 -7.94
C GLN A 269 -17.39 8.94 -8.57
N MET A 270 -16.83 7.93 -9.24
CA MET A 270 -15.58 8.06 -10.01
C MET A 270 -15.72 9.11 -11.12
N LEU A 271 -16.81 9.08 -11.89
CA LEU A 271 -17.06 10.05 -12.96
C LEU A 271 -17.25 11.47 -12.41
N LEU A 272 -17.95 11.62 -11.29
CA LEU A 272 -18.13 12.89 -10.60
C LEU A 272 -16.77 13.45 -10.15
N LEU A 273 -15.93 12.64 -9.50
CA LEU A 273 -14.62 13.06 -9.03
C LEU A 273 -13.70 13.43 -10.20
N TYR A 274 -13.70 12.63 -11.26
CA TYR A 274 -13.01 12.96 -12.51
C TYR A 274 -13.47 14.30 -13.07
N GLY A 275 -14.78 14.54 -13.13
CA GLY A 275 -15.37 15.79 -13.60
C GLY A 275 -14.99 17.00 -12.73
N VAL A 276 -15.01 16.86 -11.40
CA VAL A 276 -14.61 17.90 -10.45
C VAL A 276 -13.13 18.25 -10.60
N ILE A 277 -12.26 17.25 -10.74
CA ILE A 277 -10.82 17.47 -10.98
C ILE A 277 -10.63 18.13 -12.35
N CYS A 278 -11.33 17.66 -13.38
CA CYS A 278 -11.28 18.28 -14.71
C CYS A 278 -11.69 19.75 -14.70
N PHE A 279 -12.73 20.08 -13.93
CA PHE A 279 -13.20 21.45 -13.76
C PHE A 279 -12.18 22.30 -13.00
N LYS A 280 -11.64 21.80 -11.88
CA LYS A 280 -10.66 22.51 -11.04
C LYS A 280 -9.38 22.82 -11.83
N TYR A 281 -8.89 21.87 -12.62
CA TYR A 281 -7.62 22.01 -13.35
C TYR A 281 -7.80 22.43 -14.81
N ARG A 282 -9.01 22.86 -15.22
CA ARG A 282 -9.41 23.04 -16.63
C ARG A 282 -8.39 23.79 -17.50
N ASP A 283 -7.77 24.84 -16.95
CA ASP A 283 -6.84 25.73 -17.66
C ASP A 283 -5.48 25.06 -17.93
N HIS A 284 -5.18 23.97 -17.22
CA HIS A 284 -3.92 23.23 -17.32
C HIS A 284 -4.08 21.91 -18.12
N LEU A 285 -5.31 21.49 -18.46
CA LEU A 285 -5.56 20.20 -19.11
C LEU A 285 -5.41 20.23 -20.64
N GLY A 286 -5.31 21.42 -21.26
CA GLY A 286 -5.33 21.60 -22.72
C GLY A 286 -3.97 21.64 -23.43
N ASN A 287 -2.86 21.78 -22.69
CA ASN A 287 -1.57 22.18 -23.28
C ASN A 287 -0.49 21.09 -23.35
N SER A 288 -0.79 19.83 -23.01
CA SER A 288 0.21 18.76 -22.96
C SER A 288 -0.16 17.60 -23.87
N ALA A 289 0.54 17.52 -25.00
CA ALA A 289 0.63 16.33 -25.85
C ALA A 289 1.89 15.53 -25.46
N PRO A 290 1.90 14.20 -25.61
CA PRO A 290 3.07 13.39 -25.29
C PRO A 290 4.25 13.74 -26.21
N ALA A 291 5.49 13.69 -25.69
CA ALA A 291 6.67 14.13 -26.45
C ALA A 291 7.08 13.21 -27.59
N HIS A 292 6.76 11.91 -27.55
CA HIS A 292 6.85 10.94 -28.66
C HIS A 292 6.10 9.66 -28.26
N GLU A 293 5.55 8.91 -29.22
CA GLU A 293 4.76 7.67 -28.96
C GLU A 293 5.57 6.56 -28.24
N ASP A 294 6.90 6.57 -28.37
CA ASP A 294 7.77 5.53 -27.82
C ASP A 294 8.10 5.69 -26.32
N ASP A 295 8.02 6.92 -25.77
CA ASP A 295 8.43 7.22 -24.39
C ASP A 295 7.39 6.82 -23.33
N LEU A 296 6.09 6.79 -23.67
CA LEU A 296 5.01 6.39 -22.75
C LEU A 296 5.04 4.90 -22.44
N GLY A 297 5.43 4.09 -23.42
CA GLY A 297 5.64 2.65 -23.26
C GLY A 297 6.95 2.36 -22.53
N ALA A 298 8.06 2.94 -22.98
CA ALA A 298 9.38 2.65 -22.43
C ALA A 298 9.55 3.17 -20.99
N GLY A 299 9.16 4.41 -20.66
CA GLY A 299 9.36 4.99 -19.32
C GLY A 299 8.46 4.37 -18.25
N ALA A 300 7.22 4.04 -18.59
CA ALA A 300 6.33 3.30 -17.69
C ALA A 300 6.74 1.84 -17.55
N ALA A 301 7.19 1.17 -18.63
CA ALA A 301 7.70 -0.20 -18.54
C ALA A 301 9.02 -0.27 -17.74
N ASP A 302 10.00 0.60 -18.01
CA ASP A 302 11.31 0.59 -17.36
C ASP A 302 11.25 0.97 -15.87
N SER A 303 10.39 1.91 -15.48
CA SER A 303 10.18 2.23 -14.06
C SER A 303 9.41 1.13 -13.32
N LEU A 304 8.56 0.35 -14.01
CA LEU A 304 7.79 -0.76 -13.45
C LEU A 304 8.53 -2.10 -13.49
N LEU A 305 9.49 -2.29 -14.40
CA LEU A 305 10.32 -3.49 -14.53
C LEU A 305 11.69 -3.34 -13.84
N GLY A 306 12.29 -2.14 -13.85
CA GLY A 306 13.59 -1.85 -13.23
C GLY A 306 13.61 -1.81 -11.69
N GLY A 307 12.55 -2.29 -11.04
CA GLY A 307 12.43 -2.38 -9.58
C GLY A 307 12.95 -3.68 -8.96
N GLY A 308 13.36 -4.66 -9.77
CA GLY A 308 13.90 -5.92 -9.29
C GLY A 308 14.53 -6.72 -10.43
N ASP A 309 15.80 -7.09 -10.24
CA ASP A 309 16.56 -8.14 -10.93
C ASP A 309 17.56 -7.74 -12.04
N ASP A 310 17.46 -6.56 -12.67
CA ASP A 310 18.41 -6.19 -13.74
C ASP A 310 19.83 -5.82 -13.25
N ASP A 311 19.94 -5.32 -12.01
CA ASP A 311 21.23 -5.06 -11.35
C ASP A 311 22.00 -6.36 -11.03
N ALA A 312 21.33 -7.52 -11.02
CA ALA A 312 21.94 -8.82 -10.72
C ALA A 312 22.39 -9.58 -11.99
N LEU A 313 21.71 -9.39 -13.13
CA LEU A 313 22.04 -10.05 -14.39
C LEU A 313 23.06 -9.27 -15.25
N ALA A 314 23.13 -7.94 -15.12
CA ALA A 314 24.14 -7.14 -15.82
C ALA A 314 25.58 -7.33 -15.27
N LEU A 315 25.74 -7.94 -14.09
CA LEU A 315 27.04 -8.29 -13.50
C LEU A 315 27.60 -9.63 -14.00
N HIS A 316 26.82 -10.43 -14.74
CA HIS A 316 27.24 -11.74 -15.24
C HIS A 316 27.42 -11.82 -16.78
N ALA A 317 27.03 -10.79 -17.54
CA ALA A 317 27.17 -10.77 -19.00
C ALA A 317 28.42 -10.02 -19.51
N GLY A 318 29.44 -9.86 -18.67
CA GLY A 318 30.65 -9.09 -18.96
C GLY A 318 31.96 -9.86 -18.87
N PHE A 319 31.99 -11.16 -19.20
CA PHE A 319 33.25 -11.90 -19.36
C PHE A 319 33.08 -13.02 -20.38
N GLY A 320 33.67 -12.84 -21.57
CA GLY A 320 33.90 -13.93 -22.52
C GLY A 320 33.73 -13.54 -23.98
N ASP A 321 34.72 -12.84 -24.55
CA ASP A 321 35.30 -13.29 -25.82
C ASP A 321 36.72 -12.73 -25.97
N GLY A 322 37.70 -13.49 -25.49
CA GLY A 322 39.12 -13.27 -25.75
C GLY A 322 39.54 -14.09 -26.96
N GLY A 323 39.20 -13.61 -28.15
CA GLY A 323 39.67 -14.18 -29.42
C GLY A 323 41.03 -13.62 -29.80
N VAL A 324 42.07 -14.43 -29.56
CA VAL A 324 43.39 -14.52 -30.22
C VAL A 324 43.78 -13.37 -31.17
N ARG A 325 44.82 -12.61 -30.79
CA ARG A 325 45.62 -11.80 -31.71
C ARG A 325 46.99 -12.46 -31.88
N ASP A 326 47.24 -12.98 -33.07
CA ASP A 326 48.56 -13.42 -33.54
C ASP A 326 49.46 -12.20 -33.80
N ASP A 327 50.71 -12.33 -33.36
CA ASP A 327 51.82 -11.45 -33.70
C ASP A 327 52.32 -11.76 -35.12
N ALA A 328 52.45 -10.76 -35.99
CA ALA A 328 53.31 -10.82 -37.18
C ALA A 328 53.75 -9.43 -37.66
N GLU A 329 55.06 -9.21 -37.50
CA GLU A 329 56.08 -8.42 -38.21
C GLU A 329 55.78 -7.24 -39.18
N HIS A 330 56.89 -6.49 -39.38
CA HIS A 330 57.23 -5.46 -40.40
C HIS A 330 56.97 -4.02 -39.95
N GLY A 331 57.92 -3.08 -39.95
CA GLY A 331 59.31 -2.99 -40.40
C GLY A 331 59.65 -1.49 -40.36
N GLY A 332 60.89 -1.13 -40.03
CA GLY A 332 61.34 0.27 -39.91
C GLY A 332 61.39 1.03 -41.25
N PRO A 333 62.13 2.14 -41.40
CA PRO A 333 63.12 2.73 -40.49
C PRO A 333 62.71 4.04 -39.79
#